data_AF-A0A1B8AJ10-F1
#
_entry.id   AF-A0A1B8AJ10-F1
#
_cell.length_a   1.000
_cell.length_b   1.000
_cell.length_c   1.000
_cell.angle_alpha   90.00
_cell.angle_beta   90.00
_cell.angle_gamma   90.00
#
_symmetry.space_group_name_H-M   'P 1'
#
loop_
_entity.id
_entity.type
_entity.pdbx_description
1 polymer ?
#
loop_
_entity_poly.entity_id
_entity_poly.type
_entity_poly.pdbx_seq_one_letter_code
_entity_poly.pdbx_strand_id
1 'polypeptide(L)'
;MADNSGTYGIKGLPRPRDAVTRHPEGGIPYVENLPVRYEISVLASSTDPLLRKQWTLFVLALERFKLKPVNEKLSYFQVAGIHGYPEGVWDNAPAPRKDPKDPKKGDQPYGGYCNHNGLNFPTWHRPYMALFEQCIWDNMNDIINHWIKEHKLDQDVEELAQWNEAKDTWRMPYWDWARQQSYNEDFAYPQVLVQGPVRIFPPKSIKKFYPPSGLYANPFWSFENPEKDNDGNPRAFGDMPKGKRDYNIEDNPVKHDPAPPRDKEDIV
;
A
#
# COMPACT_ATOMS: atom_id res chain seq x y z
N MET A 1 5.77 8.01 13.88
CA MET A 1 6.21 9.27 14.52
C MET A 1 5.40 10.42 13.91
N ALA A 2 4.23 10.71 14.49
CA ALA A 2 3.44 11.89 14.15
C ALA A 2 4.23 13.14 14.59
N ASP A 3 4.25 14.18 13.78
CA ASP A 3 4.73 15.49 14.23
C ASP A 3 3.66 16.12 15.14
N ASN A 4 4.08 17.09 15.97
CA ASN A 4 3.20 17.78 16.92
C ASN A 4 2.05 18.56 16.25
N SER A 5 1.90 18.54 14.92
CA SER A 5 0.78 19.12 14.17
C SER A 5 -0.42 18.18 13.98
N GLY A 6 -0.31 16.90 14.39
CA GLY A 6 -1.39 15.92 14.20
C GLY A 6 -1.55 15.45 12.75
N THR A 7 -0.63 15.84 11.87
CA THR A 7 -0.58 15.51 10.45
C THR A 7 0.33 14.31 10.18
N TYR A 8 0.17 13.65 9.03
CA TYR A 8 1.01 12.55 8.58
C TYR A 8 2.01 13.03 7.52
N GLY A 9 3.27 13.19 7.95
CA GLY A 9 4.34 13.59 7.05
C GLY A 9 4.65 12.51 5.99
N ILE A 10 4.40 12.85 4.72
CA ILE A 10 4.82 12.07 3.55
C ILE A 10 6.31 12.32 3.32
N LYS A 11 7.14 11.35 3.70
CA LYS A 11 8.61 11.48 3.70
C LYS A 11 9.29 10.57 2.69
N GLY A 12 8.53 9.61 2.15
CA GLY A 12 9.09 8.47 1.42
C GLY A 12 9.75 7.47 2.38
N LEU A 13 10.29 6.38 1.83
CA LEU A 13 10.94 5.36 2.64
C LEU A 13 12.34 5.81 3.09
N PRO A 14 12.84 5.31 4.24
CA PRO A 14 14.16 5.65 4.73
C PRO A 14 15.27 5.46 3.68
N ARG A 15 16.21 6.40 3.65
CA ARG A 15 17.42 6.31 2.82
C ARG A 15 18.39 5.32 3.48
N PRO A 16 18.86 4.28 2.75
CA PRO A 16 19.89 3.38 3.29
C PRO A 16 21.18 4.12 3.65
N ARG A 17 21.89 3.63 4.67
CA ARG A 17 23.10 4.29 5.20
C ARG A 17 24.26 4.30 4.20
N ASP A 18 24.28 3.32 3.31
CA ASP A 18 25.26 3.13 2.24
C ASP A 18 24.87 3.82 0.92
N ALA A 19 23.74 4.55 0.88
CA ALA A 19 23.31 5.29 -0.30
C ALA A 19 24.17 6.55 -0.49
N VAL A 20 24.92 6.61 -1.58
CA VAL A 20 25.89 7.71 -1.87
C VAL A 20 25.37 8.59 -3.00
N THR A 21 25.31 9.89 -2.78
CA THR A 21 25.01 10.86 -3.86
C THR A 21 26.28 11.18 -4.63
N ARG A 22 26.24 11.00 -5.95
CA ARG A 22 27.34 11.29 -6.88
C ARG A 22 27.01 12.55 -7.68
N HIS A 23 28.02 13.40 -7.85
CA HIS A 23 27.96 14.64 -8.62
C HIS A 23 29.05 14.59 -9.71
N PRO A 24 28.80 13.87 -10.82
CA PRO A 24 29.75 13.85 -11.93
C PRO A 24 29.91 15.26 -12.51
N GLU A 25 31.14 15.65 -12.86
CA GLU A 25 31.42 16.94 -13.48
C GLU A 25 30.65 17.08 -14.81
N GLY A 26 29.88 18.16 -14.96
CA GLY A 26 29.03 18.39 -16.12
C GLY A 26 27.83 17.42 -16.28
N GLY A 27 27.58 16.52 -15.31
CA GLY A 27 26.51 15.52 -15.38
C GLY A 27 25.34 15.76 -14.42
N ILE A 28 24.31 14.93 -14.54
CA ILE A 28 23.15 14.95 -13.64
C ILE A 28 23.50 14.19 -12.36
N PRO A 29 23.27 14.74 -11.15
CA PRO A 29 23.47 14.02 -9.91
C PRO A 29 22.64 12.73 -9.85
N TYR A 30 23.23 11.66 -9.33
CA TYR A 30 22.56 10.37 -9.14
C TYR A 30 22.89 9.77 -7.77
N VAL A 31 22.13 8.78 -7.34
CA VAL A 31 22.33 8.11 -6.05
C VAL A 31 22.64 6.63 -6.28
N GLU A 32 23.79 6.19 -5.81
CA GLU A 32 24.18 4.77 -5.76
C GLU A 32 23.57 4.09 -4.54
N ASN A 33 23.34 2.78 -4.64
CA ASN A 33 22.78 1.94 -3.57
C ASN A 33 21.41 2.42 -3.04
N LEU A 34 20.67 3.18 -3.85
CA LEU A 34 19.29 3.50 -3.54
C LEU A 34 18.39 2.38 -4.12
N PRO A 35 17.48 1.80 -3.31
CA PRO A 35 16.59 0.77 -3.79
C PRO A 35 15.67 1.30 -4.89
N VAL A 36 15.43 0.46 -5.90
CA VAL A 36 14.67 0.82 -7.09
C VAL A 36 13.27 0.22 -7.04
N ARG A 37 12.32 0.89 -7.71
CA ARG A 37 11.00 0.32 -7.98
C ARG A 37 11.13 -0.69 -9.11
N TYR A 38 10.84 -1.95 -8.85
CA TYR A 38 10.86 -3.00 -9.88
C TYR A 38 9.56 -3.04 -10.68
N GLU A 39 9.63 -3.57 -11.90
CA GLU A 39 8.43 -3.96 -12.62
C GLU A 39 7.73 -5.11 -11.86
N ILE A 40 6.40 -5.06 -11.73
CA ILE A 40 5.65 -5.97 -10.83
C ILE A 40 5.80 -7.45 -11.21
N SER A 41 5.86 -7.78 -12.50
CA SER A 41 6.05 -9.15 -12.98
C SER A 41 7.44 -9.66 -12.62
N VAL A 42 8.47 -8.80 -12.68
CA VAL A 42 9.83 -9.15 -12.23
C VAL A 42 9.83 -9.48 -10.73
N LEU A 43 9.20 -8.64 -9.90
CA LEU A 43 9.14 -8.90 -8.46
C LEU A 43 8.35 -10.17 -8.14
N ALA A 44 7.19 -10.37 -8.77
CA ALA A 44 6.30 -11.50 -8.52
C ALA A 44 6.86 -12.86 -8.96
N SER A 45 7.64 -12.88 -10.05
CA SER A 45 8.21 -14.12 -10.62
C SER A 45 9.63 -14.43 -10.14
N SER A 46 10.21 -13.55 -9.32
CA SER A 46 11.62 -13.66 -8.94
C SER A 46 11.96 -14.96 -8.21
N THR A 47 13.14 -15.50 -8.53
CA THR A 47 13.76 -16.62 -7.82
C THR A 47 14.75 -16.16 -6.73
N ASP A 48 15.10 -14.88 -6.73
CA ASP A 48 16.00 -14.28 -5.75
C ASP A 48 15.37 -14.32 -4.33
N PRO A 49 16.09 -14.82 -3.31
CA PRO A 49 15.56 -14.93 -1.95
C PRO A 49 15.15 -13.60 -1.31
N LEU A 50 15.83 -12.50 -1.59
CA LEU A 50 15.49 -11.17 -1.06
C LEU A 50 14.21 -10.66 -1.71
N LEU A 51 14.14 -10.72 -3.05
CA LEU A 51 12.95 -10.30 -3.80
C LEU A 51 11.71 -11.15 -3.47
N ARG A 52 11.87 -12.44 -3.16
CA ARG A 52 10.76 -13.28 -2.67
C ARG A 52 10.23 -12.86 -1.30
N LYS A 53 11.12 -12.43 -0.40
CA LYS A 53 10.72 -11.87 0.90
C LYS A 53 10.01 -10.53 0.70
N GLN A 54 10.55 -9.65 -0.15
CA GLN A 54 9.92 -8.40 -0.56
C GLN A 54 8.52 -8.62 -1.13
N TRP A 55 8.37 -9.57 -2.05
CA TRP A 55 7.09 -9.96 -2.62
C TRP A 55 6.11 -10.47 -1.56
N THR A 56 6.56 -11.36 -0.67
CA THR A 56 5.74 -11.91 0.40
C THR A 56 5.26 -10.81 1.35
N LEU A 57 6.15 -9.91 1.78
CA LEU A 57 5.77 -8.76 2.59
C LEU A 57 4.78 -7.85 1.86
N PHE A 58 4.97 -7.62 0.56
CA PHE A 58 4.07 -6.77 -0.22
C PHE A 58 2.66 -7.34 -0.32
N VAL A 59 2.52 -8.63 -0.62
CA VAL A 59 1.22 -9.32 -0.65
C VAL A 59 0.51 -9.20 0.70
N LEU A 60 1.19 -9.55 1.79
CA LEU A 60 0.59 -9.55 3.13
C LEU A 60 0.28 -8.13 3.62
N ALA A 61 1.18 -7.17 3.38
CA ALA A 61 0.99 -5.79 3.77
C ALA A 61 -0.12 -5.10 2.99
N LEU A 62 -0.27 -5.39 1.68
CA LEU A 62 -1.37 -4.83 0.89
C LEU A 62 -2.71 -5.39 1.36
N GLU A 63 -2.81 -6.68 1.65
CA GLU A 63 -4.04 -7.25 2.21
C GLU A 63 -4.37 -6.60 3.56
N ARG A 64 -3.40 -6.52 4.47
CA ARG A 64 -3.56 -5.85 5.75
C ARG A 64 -4.03 -4.40 5.59
N PHE A 65 -3.40 -3.65 4.68
CA PHE A 65 -3.75 -2.26 4.38
C PHE A 65 -5.21 -2.12 3.92
N LYS A 66 -5.70 -3.05 3.10
CA LYS A 66 -7.08 -3.09 2.61
C LYS A 66 -8.11 -3.48 3.66
N LEU A 67 -7.71 -4.27 4.66
CA LEU A 67 -8.58 -4.71 5.76
C LEU A 67 -8.70 -3.67 6.89
N LYS A 68 -7.90 -2.59 6.86
CA LYS A 68 -7.99 -1.55 7.88
C LYS A 68 -9.40 -0.94 7.95
N PRO A 69 -9.92 -0.64 9.15
CA PRO A 69 -11.17 0.07 9.33
C PRO A 69 -11.23 1.34 8.48
N VAL A 70 -12.35 1.54 7.79
CA VAL A 70 -12.56 2.65 6.83
C VAL A 70 -12.42 4.05 7.43
N ASN A 71 -12.53 4.18 8.75
CA ASN A 71 -12.37 5.46 9.47
C ASN A 71 -10.94 5.71 9.94
N GLU A 72 -10.03 4.75 9.83
CA GLU A 72 -8.61 5.01 10.08
C GLU A 72 -8.04 5.90 8.97
N LYS A 73 -7.41 7.02 9.36
CA LYS A 73 -6.78 8.00 8.45
C LYS A 73 -5.87 7.37 7.39
N LEU A 74 -5.16 6.31 7.74
CA LEU A 74 -4.22 5.58 6.89
C LEU A 74 -4.76 4.19 6.47
N SER A 75 -6.07 4.00 6.44
CA SER A 75 -6.68 2.85 5.78
C SER A 75 -6.58 2.97 4.27
N TYR A 76 -6.61 1.83 3.56
CA TYR A 76 -6.67 1.84 2.10
C TYR A 76 -7.86 2.68 1.61
N PHE A 77 -9.00 2.57 2.29
CA PHE A 77 -10.20 3.34 1.97
C PHE A 77 -9.95 4.85 2.03
N GLN A 78 -9.40 5.36 3.14
CA GLN A 78 -9.13 6.80 3.29
C GLN A 78 -8.05 7.28 2.32
N VAL A 79 -6.96 6.52 2.15
CA VAL A 79 -5.88 6.89 1.23
C VAL A 79 -6.38 6.90 -0.21
N ALA A 80 -7.14 5.88 -0.66
CA ALA A 80 -7.77 5.87 -1.98
C ALA A 80 -8.76 7.03 -2.16
N GLY A 81 -9.50 7.37 -1.10
CA GLY A 81 -10.47 8.46 -1.08
C GLY A 81 -9.87 9.85 -1.33
N ILE A 82 -8.57 10.06 -1.03
CA ILE A 82 -7.86 11.31 -1.34
C ILE A 82 -7.98 11.64 -2.84
N HIS A 83 -7.96 10.62 -3.70
CA HIS A 83 -8.00 10.82 -5.14
C HIS A 83 -9.32 11.46 -5.63
N GLY A 84 -10.44 11.18 -4.98
CA GLY A 84 -11.76 11.59 -5.46
C GLY A 84 -12.85 11.33 -4.43
N TYR A 85 -13.72 10.37 -4.72
CA TYR A 85 -14.84 10.00 -3.86
C TYR A 85 -14.38 9.22 -2.61
N PRO A 86 -15.00 9.45 -1.44
CA PRO A 86 -16.24 10.19 -1.21
C PRO A 86 -16.09 11.72 -1.04
N GLU A 87 -14.96 12.31 -1.43
CA GLU A 87 -14.67 13.74 -1.30
C GLU A 87 -14.67 14.24 0.15
N GLY A 88 -14.25 13.36 1.07
CA GLY A 88 -14.04 13.69 2.46
C GLY A 88 -12.79 14.55 2.66
N VAL A 89 -12.70 15.16 3.83
CA VAL A 89 -11.44 15.78 4.28
C VAL A 89 -10.31 14.73 4.31
N TRP A 90 -9.03 15.11 4.30
CA TRP A 90 -7.90 14.20 4.64
C TRP A 90 -6.77 14.92 5.39
N ASP A 91 -6.25 14.34 6.48
CA ASP A 91 -5.09 14.82 7.28
C ASP A 91 -5.06 16.33 7.62
N ASN A 92 -6.19 16.82 8.10
CA ASN A 92 -6.52 18.20 8.47
C ASN A 92 -6.52 19.19 7.31
N ALA A 93 -6.48 18.71 6.06
CA ALA A 93 -6.68 19.53 4.89
C ALA A 93 -8.15 20.01 4.81
N PRO A 94 -8.40 21.21 4.25
CA PRO A 94 -9.74 21.64 3.89
C PRO A 94 -10.42 20.64 2.96
N ALA A 95 -11.75 20.56 3.02
CA ALA A 95 -12.52 19.67 2.15
C ALA A 95 -12.13 19.88 0.68
N PRO A 96 -12.04 18.80 -0.12
CA PRO A 96 -11.69 18.93 -1.51
C PRO A 96 -12.80 19.66 -2.28
N ARG A 97 -12.44 20.17 -3.46
CA ARG A 97 -13.42 20.69 -4.41
C ARG A 97 -14.49 19.65 -4.74
N LYS A 98 -15.68 20.15 -5.05
CA LYS A 98 -16.79 19.37 -5.58
C LYS A 98 -16.72 19.31 -7.10
N ASP A 99 -17.41 18.33 -7.67
CA ASP A 99 -17.64 18.25 -9.11
C ASP A 99 -18.17 19.60 -9.66
N PRO A 100 -17.63 20.09 -10.78
CA PRO A 100 -18.13 21.31 -11.41
C PRO A 100 -19.54 21.08 -11.99
N LYS A 101 -20.42 22.07 -11.87
CA LYS A 101 -21.79 21.97 -12.40
C LYS A 101 -21.84 22.00 -13.93
N ASP A 102 -20.98 22.82 -14.55
CA ASP A 102 -20.94 23.06 -15.99
C ASP A 102 -19.48 23.10 -16.50
N PRO A 103 -18.76 21.96 -16.55
CA PRO A 103 -17.36 21.93 -16.94
C PRO A 103 -17.16 22.32 -18.41
N LYS A 104 -16.18 23.19 -18.67
CA LYS A 104 -15.72 23.58 -20.01
C LYS A 104 -14.50 22.77 -20.43
N LYS A 105 -14.19 22.78 -21.72
CA LYS A 105 -12.96 22.16 -22.24
C LYS A 105 -11.74 22.82 -21.59
N GLY A 106 -10.92 22.02 -20.93
CA GLY A 106 -9.76 22.51 -20.17
C GLY A 106 -10.00 22.58 -18.67
N ASP A 107 -11.26 22.50 -18.22
CA ASP A 107 -11.57 22.39 -16.81
C ASP A 107 -11.20 21.00 -16.29
N GLN A 108 -10.98 20.91 -14.98
CA GLN A 108 -10.90 19.62 -14.35
C GLN A 108 -12.32 19.04 -14.19
N PRO A 109 -12.61 17.86 -14.79
CA PRO A 109 -13.98 17.35 -14.89
C PRO A 109 -14.55 16.80 -13.57
N TYR A 110 -13.70 16.53 -12.57
CA TYR A 110 -14.09 15.90 -11.30
C TYR A 110 -13.52 16.66 -10.09
N GLY A 111 -14.24 16.58 -8.99
CA GLY A 111 -13.88 17.01 -7.65
C GLY A 111 -12.73 16.18 -7.04
N GLY A 112 -12.61 16.22 -5.72
CA GLY A 112 -11.51 15.57 -4.99
C GLY A 112 -10.22 16.39 -4.97
N TYR A 113 -9.19 15.85 -4.29
CA TYR A 113 -7.89 16.52 -4.19
C TYR A 113 -7.04 16.35 -5.46
N CYS A 114 -7.31 15.30 -6.24
CA CYS A 114 -6.53 14.98 -7.42
C CYS A 114 -6.47 16.15 -8.42
N ASN A 115 -5.35 16.26 -9.14
CA ASN A 115 -5.17 17.21 -10.23
C ASN A 115 -5.22 16.47 -11.57
N HIS A 116 -6.29 16.67 -12.34
CA HIS A 116 -6.47 16.19 -13.71
C HIS A 116 -6.59 17.36 -14.68
N ASN A 117 -6.21 17.16 -15.93
CA ASN A 117 -6.31 18.17 -16.98
C ASN A 117 -5.55 19.49 -16.66
N GLY A 118 -4.45 19.38 -15.92
CA GLY A 118 -3.64 20.52 -15.49
C GLY A 118 -2.16 20.18 -15.36
N LEU A 119 -1.32 21.21 -15.36
CA LEU A 119 0.15 21.09 -15.33
C LEU A 119 0.66 20.36 -14.06
N ASN A 120 -0.12 20.38 -12.98
CA ASN A 120 0.22 19.75 -11.71
C ASN A 120 -0.12 18.25 -11.64
N PHE A 121 -0.61 17.64 -12.73
CA PHE A 121 -0.92 16.21 -12.74
C PHE A 121 0.28 15.35 -12.27
N PRO A 122 1.51 15.46 -12.83
CA PRO A 122 2.62 14.62 -12.39
C PRO A 122 3.11 14.95 -10.97
N THR A 123 3.10 16.23 -10.61
CA THR A 123 3.62 16.72 -9.32
C THR A 123 2.68 16.43 -8.16
N TRP A 124 1.37 16.27 -8.41
CA TRP A 124 0.40 15.83 -7.41
C TRP A 124 0.41 14.31 -7.21
N HIS A 125 0.47 13.53 -8.30
CA HIS A 125 0.45 12.06 -8.20
C HIS A 125 1.74 11.49 -7.60
N ARG A 126 2.88 12.17 -7.77
CA ARG A 126 4.16 11.73 -7.18
C ARG A 126 4.13 11.58 -5.65
N PRO A 127 3.77 12.62 -4.86
CA PRO A 127 3.64 12.47 -3.41
C PRO A 127 2.47 11.56 -3.00
N TYR A 128 1.40 11.46 -3.79
CA TYR A 128 0.33 10.49 -3.54
C TYR A 128 0.83 9.04 -3.61
N MET A 129 1.64 8.71 -4.62
CA MET A 129 2.28 7.40 -4.71
C MET A 129 3.32 7.17 -3.61
N ALA A 130 4.01 8.22 -3.14
CA ALA A 130 4.92 8.13 -2.01
C ALA A 130 4.18 7.86 -0.69
N LEU A 131 3.01 8.47 -0.47
CA LEU A 131 2.12 8.14 0.64
C LEU A 131 1.69 6.67 0.60
N PHE A 132 1.23 6.20 -0.57
CA PHE A 132 0.78 4.82 -0.73
C PHE A 132 1.91 3.80 -0.47
N GLU A 133 3.11 4.07 -0.98
CA GLU A 133 4.33 3.30 -0.71
C GLU A 133 4.69 3.27 0.78
N GLN A 134 4.60 4.42 1.46
CA GLN A 134 4.86 4.54 2.90
C GLN A 134 3.84 3.75 3.73
N CYS A 135 2.55 3.82 3.39
CA CYS A 135 1.50 3.05 4.06
C CYS A 135 1.73 1.54 3.94
N ILE A 136 2.10 1.05 2.75
CA ILE A 136 2.43 -0.38 2.58
C ILE A 136 3.63 -0.76 3.44
N TRP A 137 4.71 0.03 3.41
CA TRP A 137 5.91 -0.23 4.21
C TRP A 137 5.62 -0.25 5.72
N ASP A 138 4.77 0.65 6.21
CA ASP A 138 4.29 0.64 7.60
C ASP A 138 3.52 -0.66 7.91
N ASN A 139 2.67 -1.12 6.99
CA ASN A 139 1.97 -2.41 7.15
C ASN A 139 2.93 -3.61 7.07
N MET A 140 4.02 -3.55 6.29
CA MET A 140 5.06 -4.60 6.31
C MET A 140 5.73 -4.68 7.69
N ASN A 141 5.99 -3.53 8.31
CA ASN A 141 6.54 -3.46 9.66
C ASN A 141 5.59 -4.11 10.68
N ASP A 142 4.29 -3.85 10.57
CA ASP A 142 3.27 -4.50 11.41
C ASP A 142 3.25 -6.02 11.23
N ILE A 143 3.38 -6.53 10.00
CA ILE A 143 3.45 -7.98 9.73
C ILE A 143 4.67 -8.60 10.43
N ILE A 144 5.85 -7.98 10.32
CA ILE A 144 7.07 -8.47 10.98
C ILE A 144 6.90 -8.44 12.51
N ASN A 145 6.36 -7.35 13.06
CA ASN A 145 6.10 -7.24 14.50
C ASN A 145 5.11 -8.28 15.00
N HIS A 146 4.08 -8.60 14.21
CA HIS A 146 3.15 -9.67 14.52
C HIS A 146 3.85 -11.04 14.55
N TRP A 147 4.71 -11.34 13.58
CA TRP A 147 5.50 -12.57 13.59
C TRP A 147 6.44 -12.67 14.80
N ILE A 148 7.05 -11.56 15.23
CA ILE A 148 7.84 -11.51 16.46
C ILE A 148 6.96 -11.83 17.67
N LYS A 149 5.84 -11.11 17.82
CA LYS A 149 4.99 -11.21 19.01
C LYS A 149 4.31 -12.57 19.15
N GLU A 150 3.69 -13.07 18.09
CA GLU A 150 2.83 -14.26 18.16
C GLU A 150 3.59 -15.57 17.83
N HIS A 151 4.72 -15.46 17.14
CA HIS A 151 5.47 -16.63 16.67
C HIS A 151 6.95 -16.63 17.04
N LYS A 152 7.43 -15.63 17.79
CA LYS A 152 8.79 -15.55 18.31
C LYS A 152 9.85 -15.58 17.21
N LEU A 153 9.58 -14.90 16.08
CA LEU A 153 10.51 -14.82 14.95
C LEU A 153 11.88 -14.23 15.35
N ASP A 154 11.92 -13.40 16.38
CA ASP A 154 13.14 -12.82 16.97
C ASP A 154 14.10 -13.85 17.59
N GLN A 155 13.64 -15.09 17.84
CA GLN A 155 14.53 -16.19 18.24
C GLN A 155 15.44 -16.66 17.10
N ASP A 156 15.05 -16.44 15.84
CA ASP A 156 15.89 -16.63 14.66
C ASP A 156 16.37 -15.25 14.17
N VAL A 157 17.47 -14.78 14.77
CA VAL A 157 18.04 -13.46 14.51
C VAL A 157 18.43 -13.28 13.04
N GLU A 158 18.90 -14.34 12.39
CA GLU A 158 19.28 -14.31 10.98
C GLU A 158 18.05 -14.19 10.07
N GLU A 159 17.02 -15.01 10.31
CA GLU A 159 15.77 -14.92 9.54
C GLU A 159 15.11 -13.55 9.72
N LEU A 160 15.01 -13.04 10.95
CA LEU A 160 14.48 -11.70 11.23
C LEU A 160 15.28 -10.59 10.51
N ALA A 161 16.61 -10.66 10.52
CA ALA A 161 17.45 -9.69 9.82
C ALA A 161 17.16 -9.66 8.31
N GLN A 162 16.99 -10.83 7.68
CA GLN A 162 16.64 -10.94 6.26
C GLN A 162 15.25 -10.36 5.92
N TRP A 163 14.28 -10.49 6.82
CA TRP A 163 12.95 -9.89 6.63
C TRP A 163 12.97 -8.37 6.79
N ASN A 164 13.74 -7.86 7.75
CA ASN A 164 13.95 -6.42 7.91
C ASN A 164 14.69 -5.82 6.70
N GLU A 165 15.73 -6.49 6.20
CA GLU A 165 16.43 -6.09 4.98
C GLU A 165 15.47 -6.03 3.78
N ALA A 166 14.65 -7.06 3.59
CA ALA A 166 13.63 -7.09 2.54
C ALA A 166 12.68 -5.89 2.66
N LYS A 167 12.16 -5.61 3.86
CA LYS A 167 11.30 -4.44 4.11
C LYS A 167 12.00 -3.12 3.77
N ASP A 168 13.22 -2.92 4.25
CA ASP A 168 13.94 -1.64 4.13
C ASP A 168 14.41 -1.35 2.69
N THR A 169 14.65 -2.41 1.92
CA THR A 169 15.04 -2.33 0.50
C THR A 169 13.86 -2.44 -0.48
N TRP A 170 12.65 -2.77 -0.01
CA TRP A 170 11.48 -2.81 -0.87
C TRP A 170 11.10 -1.40 -1.37
N ARG A 171 10.59 -1.32 -2.60
CA ARG A 171 9.94 -0.13 -3.15
C ARG A 171 8.70 -0.55 -3.93
N MET A 172 7.70 0.33 -4.00
CA MET A 172 6.42 0.08 -4.67
C MET A 172 6.66 -0.28 -6.14
N PRO A 173 6.30 -1.49 -6.59
CA PRO A 173 6.54 -1.86 -7.97
C PRO A 173 5.68 -1.03 -8.93
N TYR A 174 6.13 -0.93 -10.18
CA TYR A 174 5.38 -0.29 -11.25
C TYR A 174 4.89 -1.33 -12.26
N TRP A 175 3.82 -1.00 -12.97
CA TRP A 175 3.40 -1.73 -14.16
C TRP A 175 3.87 -0.97 -15.39
N ASP A 176 4.69 -1.62 -16.20
CA ASP A 176 5.09 -1.13 -17.52
C ASP A 176 4.01 -1.47 -18.55
N TRP A 177 3.00 -0.61 -18.67
CA TRP A 177 1.89 -0.80 -19.60
C TRP A 177 2.30 -0.70 -21.07
N ALA A 178 3.46 -0.09 -21.35
CA ALA A 178 4.00 0.08 -22.69
C ALA A 178 4.98 -1.03 -23.08
N ARG A 179 5.12 -2.08 -22.25
CA ARG A 179 5.96 -3.24 -22.51
C ARG A 179 5.10 -4.47 -22.82
N GLN A 180 5.46 -5.17 -23.88
CA GLN A 180 4.90 -6.49 -24.17
C GLN A 180 5.29 -7.49 -23.09
N GLN A 181 4.31 -8.25 -22.61
CA GLN A 181 4.55 -9.25 -21.58
C GLN A 181 5.31 -10.44 -22.18
N SER A 182 6.33 -10.93 -21.49
CA SER A 182 7.24 -11.95 -22.05
C SER A 182 6.60 -13.32 -22.30
N TYR A 183 5.41 -13.57 -21.76
CA TYR A 183 4.72 -14.86 -21.84
C TYR A 183 3.68 -14.93 -22.96
N ASN A 184 3.17 -13.80 -23.47
CA ASN A 184 2.21 -13.76 -24.57
C ASN A 184 2.61 -12.79 -25.70
N GLU A 185 3.74 -12.09 -25.55
CA GLU A 185 4.27 -11.10 -26.49
C GLU A 185 3.26 -9.99 -26.85
N ASP A 186 2.31 -9.72 -25.94
CA ASP A 186 1.21 -8.77 -26.14
C ASP A 186 1.17 -7.71 -25.04
N PHE A 187 0.48 -6.60 -25.33
CA PHE A 187 0.16 -5.57 -24.36
C PHE A 187 -1.00 -6.05 -23.49
N ALA A 188 -0.66 -6.71 -22.39
CA ALA A 188 -1.62 -7.25 -21.45
C ALA A 188 -1.35 -6.77 -20.02
N TYR A 189 -2.38 -6.88 -19.18
CA TYR A 189 -2.18 -6.80 -17.73
C TYR A 189 -1.17 -7.87 -17.28
N PRO A 190 -0.25 -7.54 -16.36
CA PRO A 190 0.57 -8.52 -15.69
C PRO A 190 -0.28 -9.65 -15.11
N GLN A 191 0.09 -10.90 -15.38
CA GLN A 191 -0.68 -12.07 -14.96
C GLN A 191 -0.95 -12.06 -13.45
N VAL A 192 -0.01 -11.54 -12.66
CA VAL A 192 -0.12 -11.41 -11.21
C VAL A 192 -1.25 -10.48 -10.76
N LEU A 193 -1.69 -9.53 -11.58
CA LEU A 193 -2.83 -8.67 -11.28
C LEU A 193 -4.16 -9.34 -11.61
N VAL A 194 -4.17 -10.36 -12.47
CA VAL A 194 -5.39 -10.99 -13.01
C VAL A 194 -5.58 -12.46 -12.63
N GLN A 195 -4.65 -13.06 -11.89
CA GLN A 195 -4.78 -14.43 -11.40
C GLN A 195 -5.51 -14.50 -10.05
N GLY A 196 -6.20 -15.61 -9.79
CA GLY A 196 -6.94 -15.82 -8.53
C GLY A 196 -6.04 -15.84 -7.29
N PRO A 197 -5.15 -16.84 -7.12
CA PRO A 197 -4.18 -16.85 -6.03
C PRO A 197 -2.77 -16.46 -6.50
N VAL A 198 -1.98 -15.86 -5.61
CA VAL A 198 -0.54 -15.59 -5.79
C VAL A 198 0.29 -16.48 -4.88
N ARG A 199 1.54 -16.76 -5.25
CA ARG A 199 2.45 -17.55 -4.40
C ARG A 199 3.20 -16.64 -3.43
N ILE A 200 3.29 -17.04 -2.17
CA ILE A 200 4.11 -16.38 -1.14
C ILE A 200 5.11 -17.36 -0.51
N PHE A 201 6.11 -16.80 0.18
CA PHE A 201 7.22 -17.53 0.78
C PHE A 201 7.46 -17.07 2.23
N PRO A 202 6.54 -17.40 3.17
CA PRO A 202 6.62 -16.95 4.56
C PRO A 202 7.87 -17.50 5.29
N PRO A 203 8.23 -16.93 6.46
CA PRO A 203 9.37 -17.41 7.25
C PRO A 203 9.26 -18.91 7.54
N LYS A 204 10.40 -19.62 7.52
CA LYS A 204 10.46 -21.08 7.69
C LYS A 204 9.85 -21.52 9.02
N SER A 205 10.17 -20.77 10.07
CA SER A 205 9.70 -20.99 11.45
C SER A 205 8.17 -20.95 11.58
N ILE A 206 7.50 -20.15 10.77
CA ILE A 206 6.06 -19.89 10.86
C ILE A 206 5.27 -20.41 9.65
N LYS A 207 5.93 -21.04 8.68
CA LYS A 207 5.32 -21.54 7.44
C LYS A 207 4.09 -22.44 7.68
N LYS A 208 4.04 -23.15 8.80
CA LYS A 208 2.91 -24.00 9.21
C LYS A 208 1.58 -23.26 9.42
N PHE A 209 1.63 -21.93 9.63
CA PHE A 209 0.43 -21.09 9.79
C PHE A 209 -0.10 -20.52 8.47
N TYR A 210 0.61 -20.77 7.36
CA TYR A 210 0.20 -20.37 6.01
C TYR A 210 -0.26 -21.59 5.20
N PRO A 211 -1.02 -21.39 4.10
CA PRO A 211 -1.45 -22.48 3.24
C PRO A 211 -0.27 -23.37 2.81
N PRO A 212 -0.35 -24.71 2.98
CA PRO A 212 0.76 -25.61 2.64
C PRO A 212 1.19 -25.53 1.16
N SER A 213 0.26 -25.18 0.27
CA SER A 213 0.52 -24.95 -1.15
C SER A 213 1.38 -23.72 -1.42
N GLY A 214 1.50 -22.80 -0.47
CA GLY A 214 2.08 -21.46 -0.63
C GLY A 214 1.23 -20.52 -1.48
N LEU A 215 0.02 -20.93 -1.89
CA LEU A 215 -0.93 -20.10 -2.63
C LEU A 215 -1.76 -19.29 -1.64
N TYR A 216 -1.83 -17.98 -1.88
CA TYR A 216 -2.51 -16.99 -1.06
C TYR A 216 -3.53 -16.23 -1.89
N ALA A 217 -4.59 -15.72 -1.26
CA ALA A 217 -5.56 -14.86 -1.94
C ALA A 217 -4.85 -13.66 -2.57
N ASN A 218 -5.22 -13.28 -3.79
CA ASN A 218 -4.55 -12.18 -4.48
C ASN A 218 -5.09 -10.82 -4.06
N PRO A 219 -4.34 -10.00 -3.29
CA PRO A 219 -4.82 -8.68 -2.88
C PRO A 219 -4.82 -7.65 -4.02
N PHE A 220 -4.23 -7.96 -5.18
CA PHE A 220 -4.19 -7.09 -6.36
C PHE A 220 -5.44 -7.17 -7.23
N TRP A 221 -6.20 -8.26 -7.12
CA TRP A 221 -7.33 -8.56 -8.02
C TRP A 221 -8.48 -7.55 -7.90
N SER A 222 -8.86 -7.22 -6.67
CA SER A 222 -9.95 -6.28 -6.39
C SER A 222 -9.82 -5.70 -4.99
N PHE A 223 -10.50 -4.61 -4.71
CA PHE A 223 -10.73 -4.15 -3.34
C PHE A 223 -12.17 -4.43 -2.93
N GLU A 224 -12.34 -4.98 -1.73
CA GLU A 224 -13.62 -5.17 -1.10
C GLU A 224 -13.67 -4.30 0.16
N ASN A 225 -14.73 -3.50 0.31
CA ASN A 225 -14.87 -2.64 1.47
C ASN A 225 -15.03 -3.48 2.75
N PRO A 226 -14.21 -3.25 3.80
CA PRO A 226 -14.38 -3.94 5.07
C PRO A 226 -15.67 -3.52 5.79
N GLU A 227 -16.20 -2.33 5.52
CA GLU A 227 -17.52 -1.93 6.02
C GLU A 227 -18.64 -2.60 5.21
N LYS A 228 -19.54 -3.29 5.92
CA LYS A 228 -20.67 -4.02 5.32
C LYS A 228 -22.00 -3.31 5.55
N ASP A 229 -22.97 -3.60 4.69
CA ASP A 229 -24.37 -3.25 4.95
C ASP A 229 -25.05 -4.26 5.89
N ASN A 230 -26.34 -4.05 6.15
CA ASN A 230 -27.11 -4.90 7.06
C ASN A 230 -27.30 -6.33 6.52
N ASP A 231 -27.12 -6.53 5.21
CA ASP A 231 -27.21 -7.81 4.53
C ASP A 231 -25.82 -8.51 4.43
N GLY A 232 -24.78 -7.90 4.99
CA GLY A 232 -23.41 -8.40 4.98
C GLY A 232 -22.64 -8.10 3.69
N ASN A 233 -23.23 -7.34 2.75
CA ASN A 233 -22.56 -7.01 1.49
C ASN A 233 -21.55 -5.87 1.68
N PRO A 234 -20.42 -5.87 0.95
CA PRO A 234 -19.46 -4.77 0.99
C PRO A 234 -20.09 -3.46 0.52
N ARG A 235 -19.93 -2.38 1.30
CA ARG A 235 -20.46 -1.07 0.91
C ARG A 235 -19.67 -0.46 -0.24
N ALA A 236 -20.37 0.19 -1.18
CA ALA A 236 -19.73 1.00 -2.21
C ALA A 236 -19.05 2.25 -1.61
N PHE A 237 -17.97 2.73 -2.23
CA PHE A 237 -17.26 3.94 -1.76
C PHE A 237 -18.17 5.18 -1.62
N GLY A 238 -19.13 5.35 -2.53
CA GLY A 238 -20.08 6.47 -2.50
C GLY A 238 -21.23 6.32 -1.50
N ASP A 239 -21.41 5.13 -0.92
CA ASP A 239 -22.55 4.78 -0.05
C ASP A 239 -22.12 4.45 1.39
N MET A 240 -21.11 5.18 1.87
CA MET A 240 -20.65 5.04 3.24
C MET A 240 -21.62 5.69 4.23
N PRO A 241 -21.81 5.14 5.45
CA PRO A 241 -22.59 5.77 6.50
C PRO A 241 -22.06 7.17 6.86
N LYS A 242 -22.95 8.03 7.35
CA LYS A 242 -22.59 9.37 7.83
C LYS A 242 -21.54 9.27 8.94
N GLY A 243 -20.47 10.06 8.86
CA GLY A 243 -19.36 10.04 9.82
C GLY A 243 -18.27 8.99 9.54
N LYS A 244 -18.50 8.02 8.63
CA LYS A 244 -17.46 7.09 8.16
C LYS A 244 -16.74 7.57 6.89
N ARG A 245 -17.24 8.67 6.30
CA ARG A 245 -16.70 9.31 5.09
C ARG A 245 -15.51 10.22 5.40
N ASP A 246 -15.50 10.86 6.57
CA ASP A 246 -14.45 11.77 7.01
C ASP A 246 -13.56 11.06 8.04
N TYR A 247 -12.24 11.10 7.89
CA TYR A 247 -11.26 10.57 8.88
C TYR A 247 -11.18 11.42 10.18
N ASN A 248 -12.14 12.32 10.41
CA ASN A 248 -12.19 13.22 11.57
C ASN A 248 -13.45 12.96 12.42
N ILE A 249 -13.57 11.71 12.89
CA ILE A 249 -14.45 11.37 14.01
C ILE A 249 -13.78 11.96 15.26
N GLU A 250 -14.53 12.66 16.13
CA GLU A 250 -14.03 13.16 17.40
C GLU A 250 -13.26 12.05 18.14
N ASP A 251 -11.94 12.20 18.23
CA ASP A 251 -11.04 11.19 18.75
C ASP A 251 -10.90 11.31 20.28
N ASN A 252 -11.07 10.19 20.98
CA ASN A 252 -10.66 10.02 22.38
C ASN A 252 -9.36 9.20 22.38
N PRO A 253 -8.19 9.82 22.61
CA PRO A 253 -6.88 9.30 22.20
C PRO A 253 -6.30 8.17 23.07
N VAL A 254 -7.12 7.38 23.79
CA VAL A 254 -6.64 6.43 24.81
C VAL A 254 -6.97 4.95 24.55
N LYS A 255 -7.71 4.59 23.50
CA LYS A 255 -7.92 3.17 23.16
C LYS A 255 -7.95 2.91 21.66
N HIS A 256 -6.86 2.33 21.17
CA HIS A 256 -6.91 1.50 19.96
C HIS A 256 -6.81 0.04 20.40
N ASP A 257 -7.84 -0.74 20.14
CA ASP A 257 -7.70 -2.19 20.14
C ASP A 257 -6.81 -2.57 18.95
N PRO A 258 -5.85 -3.49 19.12
CA PRO A 258 -5.05 -3.98 18.01
C PRO A 258 -6.00 -4.57 16.96
N ALA A 259 -5.82 -4.16 15.70
CA ALA A 259 -6.48 -4.82 14.57
C ALA A 259 -6.17 -6.32 14.64
N PRO A 260 -7.17 -7.20 14.81
CA PRO A 260 -6.91 -8.63 14.88
C PRO A 260 -6.37 -9.10 13.52
N PRO A 261 -5.29 -9.91 13.47
CA PRO A 261 -5.17 -10.89 12.41
C PRO A 261 -6.35 -11.85 12.55
N ARG A 262 -6.90 -12.32 11.44
CA ARG A 262 -7.91 -13.38 11.45
C ARG A 262 -7.32 -14.64 12.08
N ASP A 263 -7.55 -14.82 13.38
CA ASP A 263 -7.30 -16.08 14.06
C ASP A 263 -8.39 -17.09 13.66
N LYS A 264 -8.14 -18.37 13.95
CA LYS A 264 -8.93 -19.54 13.51
C LYS A 264 -10.43 -19.52 13.83
N GLU A 265 -10.94 -18.49 14.49
CA GLU A 265 -12.35 -18.30 14.83
C GLU A 265 -13.13 -17.48 13.78
N ASP A 266 -12.44 -16.83 12.82
CA ASP A 266 -13.08 -16.04 11.74
C ASP A 266 -13.49 -16.90 10.50
N ILE A 267 -13.52 -18.23 10.66
CA ILE A 267 -14.09 -19.17 9.69
C ILE A 267 -15.19 -19.97 10.38
N VAL A 268 -16.37 -19.35 10.50
CA VAL A 268 -17.67 -20.05 10.52
C VAL A 268 -18.62 -19.28 9.61
#